data_AF-A0A7S0D1S9-F1
#
_entry.id   AF-A0A7S0D1S9-F1
#
_cell.length_a   1.000
_cell.length_b   1.000
_cell.length_c   1.000
_cell.angle_alpha   90.00
_cell.angle_beta   90.00
_cell.angle_gamma   90.00
#
_symmetry.space_group_name_H-M   'P 1'
#
loop_
_entity.id
_entity.type
_entity.pdbx_description
1 polymer ?
#
loop_
_entity_poly.entity_id
_entity_poly.type
_entity_poly.pdbx_seq_one_letter_code
_entity_poly.pdbx_strand_id
1 'polypeptide(L)'
;VKQGETTVDHKHIFAFKRSSRMMTRRFDRLKLALTIAERAKMALFFGNSTFAKGELKLSDLKTRSDMTATIPLSKNGRGNALIYAEVKVELRDPLEGKDFRPFPIEHLVLNDDFSFPDQNPTPNPNTDPNQPEPEPEPELEPEPQEPVEEAEEKHDETESKALEGKSEVKTVEKKVTAPKVTSVTTPKKPKVRPLPPGVTLEEIKDPNCILRYRSFDALEAEMELINKKLIICKKQRKPTKALLTRKQQAEILKDSMIMNVQEGKMSFGDYLDLLKITIDHDTLLAKEVEVRRGDEGKADLTALLARLEIMRKELKKAQESGEPE
;
A
#
# COMPACT_ATOMS: atom_id res chain seq x y z
N VAL A 1 0.99 -29.84 -10.56
CA VAL A 1 1.84 -29.08 -9.60
C VAL A 1 2.10 -30.01 -8.42
N LYS A 2 3.33 -30.48 -8.21
CA LYS A 2 3.63 -31.26 -7.00
C LYS A 2 3.56 -30.29 -5.82
N GLN A 3 2.61 -30.50 -4.91
CA GLN A 3 2.60 -29.79 -3.63
C GLN A 3 3.88 -30.21 -2.90
N GLY A 4 4.85 -29.31 -2.86
CA GLY A 4 6.03 -29.47 -2.03
C GLY A 4 5.69 -28.98 -0.64
N GLU A 5 5.75 -29.87 0.34
CA GLU A 5 5.73 -29.47 1.76
C GLU A 5 7.15 -29.08 2.15
N THR A 6 7.32 -27.91 2.74
CA THR A 6 8.61 -27.46 3.29
C THR A 6 8.42 -27.18 4.76
N THR A 7 9.10 -27.93 5.61
CA THR A 7 9.09 -27.74 7.06
C THR A 7 10.17 -26.72 7.45
N VAL A 8 9.76 -25.70 8.20
CA VAL A 8 10.67 -24.69 8.76
C VAL A 8 10.43 -24.66 10.26
N ASP A 9 11.31 -25.29 11.02
CA ASP A 9 11.25 -25.31 12.48
C ASP A 9 11.82 -24.00 13.04
N HIS A 10 10.95 -22.99 13.16
CA HIS A 10 11.29 -21.71 13.76
C HIS A 10 10.45 -21.44 15.01
N LYS A 11 11.11 -21.33 16.17
CA LYS A 11 10.46 -21.01 17.45
C LYS A 11 10.87 -19.63 17.92
N HIS A 12 9.89 -18.77 18.17
CA HIS A 12 10.11 -17.45 18.74
C HIS A 12 9.30 -17.26 20.03
N ILE A 13 9.93 -16.68 21.05
CA ILE A 13 9.35 -16.52 22.39
C ILE A 13 9.17 -15.03 22.65
N PHE A 14 7.92 -14.62 22.89
CA PHE A 14 7.58 -13.24 23.26
C PHE A 14 7.25 -13.14 24.75
N ALA A 15 7.88 -12.20 25.45
CA ALA A 15 7.55 -11.88 26.83
C ALA A 15 6.68 -10.62 26.89
N PHE A 16 5.56 -10.68 27.62
CA PHE A 16 4.71 -9.51 27.86
C PHE A 16 4.10 -9.53 29.27
N LYS A 17 3.80 -8.34 29.81
CA LYS A 17 3.18 -8.19 31.14
C LYS A 17 1.68 -8.44 31.05
N ARG A 18 1.19 -9.48 31.74
CA ARG A 18 -0.25 -9.84 31.79
C ARG A 18 -1.11 -8.88 32.59
N SER A 19 -0.58 -8.20 33.61
CA SER A 19 -1.36 -7.44 34.61
C SER A 19 -2.06 -6.19 34.07
N SER A 20 -1.90 -5.87 32.80
CA SER A 20 -2.61 -4.74 32.20
C SER A 20 -3.97 -5.20 31.71
N ARG A 21 -5.06 -4.69 32.30
CA ARG A 21 -6.43 -4.82 31.73
C ARG A 21 -6.49 -4.41 30.25
N MET A 22 -5.56 -3.55 29.81
CA MET A 22 -5.40 -3.24 28.38
C MET A 22 -4.91 -4.41 27.55
N MET A 23 -4.05 -5.31 28.04
CA MET A 23 -3.55 -6.44 27.26
C MET A 23 -4.64 -7.46 26.96
N THR A 24 -5.50 -7.77 27.94
CA THR A 24 -6.67 -8.65 27.73
C THR A 24 -7.61 -8.09 26.66
N ARG A 25 -7.92 -6.79 26.73
CA ARG A 25 -8.73 -6.09 25.70
C ARG A 25 -8.04 -5.99 24.34
N ARG A 26 -6.71 -5.94 24.31
CA ARG A 26 -5.94 -5.89 23.07
C ARG A 26 -5.91 -7.24 22.37
N PHE A 27 -5.99 -8.36 23.08
CA PHE A 27 -5.97 -9.69 22.49
C PHE A 27 -7.10 -9.95 21.49
N ASP A 28 -8.29 -9.35 21.68
CA ASP A 28 -9.38 -9.40 20.70
C ASP A 28 -9.02 -8.75 19.35
N ARG A 29 -8.11 -7.78 19.39
CA ARG A 29 -7.69 -6.98 18.24
C ARG A 29 -6.31 -7.38 17.73
N LEU A 30 -5.56 -8.15 18.50
CA LEU A 30 -4.22 -8.59 18.14
C LEU A 30 -4.34 -9.68 17.09
N LYS A 31 -3.52 -9.51 16.06
CA LYS A 31 -3.36 -10.47 14.99
C LYS A 31 -1.88 -10.77 14.85
N LEU A 32 -1.55 -12.04 14.72
CA LEU A 32 -0.24 -12.47 14.28
C LEU A 32 -0.20 -12.35 12.76
N ALA A 33 0.59 -11.43 12.24
CA ALA A 33 0.79 -11.29 10.79
C ALA A 33 2.00 -12.15 10.37
N LEU A 34 1.77 -13.11 9.49
CA LEU A 34 2.82 -13.90 8.87
C LEU A 34 3.11 -13.33 7.49
N THR A 35 4.38 -13.09 7.19
CA THR A 35 4.84 -12.56 5.90
C THR A 35 5.96 -13.44 5.39
N ILE A 36 5.72 -14.15 4.29
CA ILE A 36 6.78 -14.82 3.54
C ILE A 36 7.33 -13.79 2.57
N ALA A 37 8.61 -13.51 2.68
CA ALA A 37 9.29 -12.64 1.75
C ALA A 37 10.31 -13.45 0.94
N GLU A 38 10.33 -13.20 -0.36
CA GLU A 38 11.38 -13.73 -1.22
C GLU A 38 12.63 -12.89 -0.97
N ARG A 39 13.72 -13.56 -0.59
CA ARG A 39 15.03 -12.92 -0.50
C ARG A 39 15.55 -12.77 -1.91
N ALA A 40 15.12 -11.71 -2.60
CA ALA A 40 15.66 -11.36 -3.89
C ALA A 40 17.19 -11.21 -3.78
N LYS A 41 17.93 -11.59 -4.83
CA LYS A 41 19.38 -11.31 -4.92
C LYS A 41 19.71 -9.82 -4.71
N MET A 42 18.72 -8.95 -4.90
CA MET A 42 18.81 -7.50 -4.66
C MET A 42 18.02 -7.01 -3.44
N ALA A 43 17.78 -7.86 -2.44
CA ALA A 43 17.06 -7.49 -1.22
C ALA A 43 17.67 -6.29 -0.47
N LEU A 44 18.98 -6.04 -0.66
CA LEU A 44 19.69 -4.85 -0.16
C LEU A 44 19.20 -3.54 -0.79
N PHE A 45 18.65 -3.57 -2.01
CA PHE A 45 18.25 -2.37 -2.78
C PHE A 45 16.74 -2.22 -2.91
N PHE A 46 16.03 -3.32 -3.12
CA PHE A 46 14.58 -3.28 -3.35
C PHE A 46 13.78 -3.69 -2.11
N GLY A 47 14.47 -3.98 -1.01
CA GLY A 47 13.90 -4.62 0.17
C GLY A 47 13.53 -6.08 -0.08
N ASN A 48 13.16 -6.79 0.99
CA ASN A 48 12.57 -8.12 0.83
C ASN A 48 11.18 -7.97 0.22
N SER A 49 10.96 -8.54 -0.96
CA SER A 49 9.64 -8.51 -1.57
C SER A 49 8.72 -9.49 -0.88
N THR A 50 7.58 -8.99 -0.39
CA THR A 50 6.56 -9.85 0.22
C THR A 50 5.96 -10.77 -0.84
N PHE A 51 6.21 -12.06 -0.72
CA PHE A 51 5.65 -13.09 -1.59
C PHE A 51 4.20 -13.41 -1.20
N ALA A 52 3.98 -13.67 0.09
CA ALA A 52 2.65 -13.93 0.61
C ALA A 52 2.49 -13.39 2.04
N LYS A 53 1.27 -12.98 2.37
CA LYS A 53 0.90 -12.48 3.69
C LYS A 53 -0.39 -13.14 4.17
N GLY A 54 -0.45 -13.42 5.46
CA GLY A 54 -1.68 -13.84 6.14
C GLY A 54 -1.73 -13.32 7.56
N GLU A 55 -2.91 -13.35 8.15
CA GLU A 55 -3.16 -12.89 9.52
C GLU A 55 -3.90 -13.98 10.30
N LEU A 56 -3.43 -14.27 11.51
CA LEU A 56 -4.08 -15.14 12.47
C LEU A 56 -4.62 -14.32 13.64
N LYS A 57 -5.92 -14.42 13.90
CA LYS A 57 -6.52 -13.79 15.08
C LYS A 57 -6.12 -14.57 16.33
N LEU A 58 -5.80 -13.85 17.39
CA LEU A 58 -5.36 -14.45 18.66
C LEU A 58 -6.46 -14.49 19.73
N SER A 59 -7.72 -14.29 19.34
CA SER A 59 -8.87 -14.26 20.25
C SER A 59 -8.99 -15.52 21.10
N ASP A 60 -8.70 -16.68 20.51
CA ASP A 60 -8.96 -17.98 21.13
C ASP A 60 -7.97 -18.29 22.26
N LEU A 61 -6.81 -17.63 22.26
CA LEU A 61 -5.81 -17.68 23.33
C LEU A 61 -6.23 -16.92 24.59
N LYS A 62 -7.41 -16.30 24.59
CA LYS A 62 -7.99 -15.74 25.81
C LYS A 62 -8.40 -16.84 26.77
N THR A 63 -9.12 -17.84 26.27
CA THR A 63 -9.70 -18.93 27.06
C THR A 63 -8.85 -20.20 27.02
N ARG A 64 -7.94 -20.32 26.04
CA ARG A 64 -7.07 -21.49 25.85
C ARG A 64 -5.60 -21.13 26.08
N SER A 65 -4.82 -22.09 26.55
CA SER A 65 -3.36 -22.00 26.66
C SER A 65 -2.66 -22.14 25.32
N ASP A 66 -3.26 -22.81 24.35
CA ASP A 66 -2.62 -23.18 23.10
C ASP A 66 -3.60 -23.18 21.93
N MET A 67 -3.07 -22.95 20.73
CA MET A 67 -3.82 -22.92 19.49
C MET A 67 -2.91 -23.37 18.35
N THR A 68 -3.39 -24.31 17.55
CA THR A 68 -2.80 -24.66 16.24
C THR A 68 -3.76 -24.21 15.16
N ALA A 69 -3.26 -23.47 14.17
CA ALA A 69 -4.09 -22.95 13.09
C ALA A 69 -3.35 -22.96 11.76
N THR A 70 -4.07 -23.26 10.69
CA THR A 70 -3.58 -23.15 9.31
C THR A 70 -3.93 -21.78 8.75
N ILE A 71 -2.92 -20.98 8.46
CA ILE A 71 -3.06 -19.62 7.94
C ILE A 71 -2.99 -19.67 6.40
N PRO A 72 -4.05 -19.24 5.68
CA PRO A 72 -3.95 -19.00 4.26
C PRO A 72 -3.11 -17.75 3.99
N LEU A 73 -2.09 -17.88 3.15
CA LEU A 73 -1.22 -16.78 2.73
C LEU A 73 -1.50 -16.43 1.28
N SER A 74 -1.85 -15.18 1.02
CA SER A 74 -2.15 -14.67 -0.32
C SER A 74 -1.21 -13.54 -0.71
N LYS A 75 -1.10 -13.26 -2.02
CA LYS A 75 -0.28 -12.15 -2.54
C LYS A 75 -0.84 -10.84 -1.99
N ASN A 76 -0.03 -10.09 -1.25
CA ASN A 76 -0.43 -8.84 -0.58
C ASN A 76 -1.60 -8.97 0.43
N GLY A 77 -1.92 -10.19 0.89
CA GLY A 77 -3.01 -10.44 1.85
C GLY A 77 -4.42 -10.29 1.28
N ARG A 78 -4.59 -10.28 -0.06
CA ARG A 78 -5.89 -10.28 -0.74
C ARG A 78 -5.93 -11.36 -1.83
N GLY A 79 -7.11 -11.92 -2.06
CA GLY A 79 -7.34 -12.95 -3.07
C GLY A 79 -7.06 -14.37 -2.59
N ASN A 80 -7.01 -15.30 -3.54
CA ASN A 80 -6.87 -16.73 -3.27
C ASN A 80 -5.55 -17.05 -2.56
N ALA A 81 -5.59 -18.01 -1.64
CA ALA A 81 -4.41 -18.49 -0.93
C ALA A 81 -3.44 -19.14 -1.92
N LEU A 82 -2.18 -18.71 -1.87
CA LEU A 82 -1.07 -19.29 -2.61
C LEU A 82 -0.37 -20.39 -1.81
N ILE A 83 -0.26 -20.17 -0.49
CA ILE A 83 0.43 -21.05 0.45
C ILE A 83 -0.45 -21.20 1.69
N TYR A 84 -0.39 -22.35 2.34
CA TYR A 84 -0.95 -22.56 3.67
C TYR A 84 0.21 -22.77 4.65
N ALA A 85 0.21 -22.06 5.77
CA ALA A 85 1.21 -22.20 6.82
C ALA A 85 0.55 -22.70 8.10
N GLU A 86 1.03 -23.81 8.66
CA GLU A 86 0.60 -24.26 9.97
C GLU A 86 1.39 -23.52 11.05
N VAL A 87 0.68 -22.89 11.99
CA VAL A 87 1.27 -22.12 13.08
C VAL A 87 0.71 -22.60 14.40
N LYS A 88 1.61 -22.96 15.32
CA LYS A 88 1.29 -23.27 16.70
C LYS A 88 1.67 -22.10 17.61
N VAL A 89 0.72 -21.62 18.40
CA VAL A 89 0.93 -20.55 19.38
C VAL A 89 0.60 -21.09 20.77
N GLU A 90 1.53 -20.89 21.71
CA GLU A 90 1.41 -21.37 23.08
C GLU A 90 1.57 -20.20 24.07
N LEU A 91 0.70 -20.17 25.07
CA LEU A 91 0.74 -19.35 26.25
C LEU A 91 0.90 -20.24 27.48
N ARG A 92 1.65 -19.76 28.47
CA ARG A 92 1.86 -20.50 29.72
C ARG A 92 0.56 -20.79 30.49
N ASP A 93 -0.39 -19.84 30.45
CA ASP A 93 -1.73 -19.93 31.04
C ASP A 93 -2.69 -19.13 30.13
N PRO A 94 -4.00 -19.44 30.11
CA PRO A 94 -4.98 -18.58 29.47
C PRO A 94 -5.01 -17.17 30.11
N LEU A 95 -5.43 -16.17 29.33
CA LEU A 95 -5.48 -14.77 29.76
C LEU A 95 -6.74 -14.44 30.55
N GLU A 96 -7.85 -15.09 30.23
CA GLU A 96 -9.13 -15.03 30.93
C GLU A 96 -9.35 -16.36 31.67
N GLY A 97 -10.04 -16.33 32.81
CA GLY A 97 -10.30 -17.53 33.61
C GLY A 97 -9.40 -17.73 34.84
N LYS A 98 -8.46 -16.83 35.15
CA LYS A 98 -7.82 -16.80 36.48
C LYS A 98 -8.75 -16.32 37.60
N ASP A 99 -9.89 -15.74 37.25
CA ASP A 99 -10.98 -15.44 38.19
C ASP A 99 -11.90 -16.65 38.45
N PHE A 100 -11.66 -17.79 37.78
CA PHE A 100 -11.94 -19.05 38.45
C PHE A 100 -10.92 -19.16 39.58
N ARG A 101 -11.22 -18.51 40.71
CA ARG A 101 -11.06 -19.25 41.96
C ARG A 101 -11.67 -20.61 41.65
N PRO A 102 -10.99 -21.73 41.94
CA PRO A 102 -11.77 -22.89 42.23
C PRO A 102 -12.73 -22.41 43.32
N PHE A 103 -13.99 -22.14 42.96
CA PHE A 103 -15.03 -22.57 43.86
C PHE A 103 -14.61 -24.01 44.13
N PRO A 104 -14.35 -24.40 45.39
CA PRO A 104 -14.35 -25.82 45.65
C PRO A 104 -15.62 -26.30 44.96
N ILE A 105 -15.46 -27.13 43.93
CA ILE A 105 -16.53 -27.98 43.53
C ILE A 105 -16.67 -28.82 44.80
N GLU A 106 -17.49 -28.34 45.75
CA GLU A 106 -18.28 -29.24 46.54
C GLU A 106 -18.89 -30.10 45.46
N HIS A 107 -18.34 -31.30 45.33
CA HIS A 107 -18.97 -32.34 44.56
C HIS A 107 -20.44 -32.23 44.96
N LEU A 108 -21.30 -31.87 44.01
CA LEU A 108 -22.71 -32.21 44.08
C LEU A 108 -22.73 -33.74 44.02
N VAL A 109 -22.34 -34.36 45.13
CA VAL A 109 -22.76 -35.69 45.47
C VAL A 109 -24.23 -35.47 45.76
N LEU A 110 -25.06 -35.85 44.78
CA LEU A 110 -26.42 -36.21 45.08
C LEU A 110 -26.30 -37.38 46.06
N ASN A 111 -26.33 -37.07 47.35
CA ASN A 111 -26.61 -38.09 48.36
C ASN A 111 -28.07 -38.49 48.10
N ASP A 112 -28.26 -39.74 47.73
CA ASP A 112 -29.54 -40.44 47.65
C ASP A 112 -30.45 -39.98 48.80
N ASP A 113 -31.62 -39.42 48.53
CA ASP A 113 -32.84 -40.19 48.32
C ASP A 113 -33.72 -39.60 47.20
N PHE A 114 -33.26 -39.64 45.95
CA PHE A 114 -34.19 -39.49 44.81
C PHE A 114 -34.73 -40.87 44.45
N SER A 115 -35.83 -41.27 45.09
CA SER A 115 -36.62 -42.40 44.61
C SER A 115 -37.23 -42.02 43.26
N PHE A 116 -36.79 -42.68 42.20
CA PHE A 116 -37.54 -42.69 40.94
C PHE A 116 -38.90 -43.33 41.23
N PRO A 117 -40.04 -42.69 40.94
CA PRO A 117 -41.29 -43.40 40.95
C PRO A 117 -41.21 -44.49 39.88
N ASP A 118 -41.38 -45.74 40.31
CA ASP A 118 -41.63 -46.88 39.42
C ASP A 118 -42.85 -46.56 38.55
N GLN A 119 -42.60 -46.04 37.34
CA GLN A 119 -43.57 -46.05 36.27
C GLN A 119 -43.22 -47.25 35.39
N ASN A 120 -43.76 -48.40 35.78
CA ASN A 120 -44.16 -49.43 34.82
C ASN A 120 -45.41 -48.90 34.12
N PRO A 121 -45.36 -48.49 32.84
CA PRO A 121 -46.59 -48.35 32.07
C PRO A 121 -47.10 -49.76 31.73
N THR A 122 -48.17 -50.18 32.38
CA THR A 122 -49.06 -51.20 31.83
C THR A 122 -49.49 -50.80 30.42
N PRO A 123 -49.44 -51.70 29.42
CA PRO A 123 -49.93 -51.39 28.09
C PRO A 123 -51.45 -51.29 28.13
N ASN A 124 -51.98 -50.12 27.81
CA ASN A 124 -53.40 -49.91 27.58
C ASN A 124 -53.69 -50.25 26.11
N PRO A 125 -54.49 -51.30 25.78
CA PRO A 125 -54.78 -51.68 24.42
C PRO A 125 -56.05 -50.93 23.98
N ASN A 126 -55.91 -49.70 23.50
CA ASN A 126 -56.95 -49.03 22.70
C ASN A 126 -56.42 -47.70 22.19
N THR A 127 -55.74 -47.72 21.04
CA THR A 127 -55.76 -46.56 20.13
C THR A 127 -55.62 -47.04 18.70
N ASP A 128 -56.58 -46.59 17.91
CA ASP A 128 -56.95 -46.95 16.55
C ASP A 128 -55.81 -46.63 15.54
N PRO A 129 -55.45 -47.52 14.58
CA PRO A 129 -54.33 -47.30 13.66
C PRO A 129 -54.57 -46.23 12.56
N ASN A 130 -55.67 -45.47 12.61
CA ASN A 130 -56.11 -44.61 11.51
C ASN A 130 -56.13 -43.10 11.82
N GLN A 131 -55.34 -42.63 12.79
CA GLN A 131 -55.22 -41.19 13.02
C GLN A 131 -54.06 -40.60 12.19
N PRO A 132 -54.32 -39.69 11.23
CA PRO A 132 -53.30 -39.15 10.35
C PRO A 132 -52.35 -38.20 11.09
N GLU A 133 -51.06 -38.25 10.71
CA GLU A 133 -49.99 -37.39 11.21
C GLU A 133 -50.33 -35.89 11.06
N PRO A 134 -50.04 -35.04 12.07
CA PRO A 134 -50.13 -33.60 11.91
C PRO A 134 -48.97 -33.09 11.04
N GLU A 135 -49.33 -32.33 10.00
CA GLU A 135 -48.41 -31.71 9.05
C GLU A 135 -47.43 -30.72 9.72
N PRO A 136 -46.20 -30.58 9.19
CA PRO A 136 -45.23 -29.60 9.68
C PRO A 136 -45.64 -28.17 9.31
N GLU A 137 -45.46 -27.25 10.26
CA GLU A 137 -45.68 -25.81 10.07
C GLU A 137 -44.80 -25.23 8.93
N PRO A 138 -45.31 -24.30 8.13
CA PRO A 138 -44.60 -23.76 6.97
C PRO A 138 -43.46 -22.82 7.37
N GLU A 139 -42.31 -23.00 6.71
CA GLU A 139 -41.18 -22.07 6.72
C GLU A 139 -41.61 -20.69 6.18
N LEU A 140 -41.36 -19.64 6.97
CA LEU A 140 -41.57 -18.26 6.58
C LEU A 140 -40.56 -17.88 5.48
N GLU A 141 -41.07 -17.55 4.29
CA GLU A 141 -40.30 -16.96 3.19
C GLU A 141 -39.67 -15.62 3.59
N PRO A 142 -38.41 -15.34 3.21
CA PRO A 142 -37.82 -14.02 3.39
C PRO A 142 -38.44 -13.02 2.39
N GLU A 143 -38.85 -11.86 2.91
CA GLU A 143 -39.38 -10.73 2.13
C GLU A 143 -38.43 -10.29 0.99
N PRO A 144 -38.97 -9.91 -0.17
CA PRO A 144 -38.17 -9.41 -1.28
C PRO A 144 -37.59 -8.03 -0.95
N GLN A 145 -36.26 -7.93 -1.05
CA GLN A 145 -35.56 -6.64 -1.00
C GLN A 145 -35.84 -5.86 -2.29
N GLU A 146 -36.31 -4.62 -2.14
CA GLU A 146 -36.51 -3.68 -3.24
C GLU A 146 -35.19 -3.42 -3.99
N PRO A 147 -35.22 -3.33 -5.33
CA PRO A 147 -34.04 -2.97 -6.12
C PRO A 147 -33.69 -1.51 -5.88
N VAL A 148 -32.46 -1.28 -5.42
CA VAL A 148 -31.84 0.04 -5.36
C VAL A 148 -31.65 0.55 -6.79
N GLU A 149 -32.27 1.70 -7.09
CA GLU A 149 -32.10 2.44 -8.34
C GLU A 149 -30.61 2.69 -8.62
N GLU A 150 -30.15 2.12 -9.74
CA GLU A 150 -28.85 2.39 -10.32
C GLU A 150 -28.91 3.76 -11.01
N ALA A 151 -28.29 4.76 -10.40
CA ALA A 151 -28.16 6.08 -11.01
C ALA A 151 -27.17 6.00 -12.18
N GLU A 152 -27.71 5.98 -13.40
CA GLU A 152 -26.98 6.21 -14.64
C GLU A 152 -26.30 7.60 -14.60
N GLU A 153 -24.98 7.62 -14.42
CA GLU A 153 -24.17 8.82 -14.63
C GLU A 153 -23.84 8.93 -16.12
N LYS A 154 -24.48 9.90 -16.77
CA LYS A 154 -24.29 10.29 -18.18
C LYS A 154 -22.83 10.59 -18.48
N HIS A 155 -22.28 9.89 -19.47
CA HIS A 155 -21.10 10.32 -20.20
C HIS A 155 -21.45 11.53 -21.07
N ASP A 156 -20.83 12.68 -20.78
CA ASP A 156 -20.84 13.86 -21.64
C ASP A 156 -19.67 13.77 -22.62
N GLU A 157 -19.97 13.52 -23.89
CA GLU A 157 -19.05 13.69 -25.01
C GLU A 157 -18.90 15.19 -25.29
N THR A 158 -17.73 15.77 -25.03
CA THR A 158 -17.42 17.12 -25.53
C THR A 158 -16.53 17.03 -26.77
N GLU A 159 -17.20 17.12 -27.92
CA GLU A 159 -16.66 17.44 -29.23
C GLU A 159 -15.74 18.68 -29.17
N SER A 160 -14.51 18.54 -29.67
CA SER A 160 -13.60 19.67 -29.92
C SER A 160 -13.82 20.18 -31.34
N LYS A 161 -14.63 21.24 -31.51
CA LYS A 161 -14.71 22.00 -32.76
C LYS A 161 -13.75 23.20 -32.74
N ALA A 162 -13.00 23.29 -33.83
CA ALA A 162 -12.08 24.34 -34.19
C ALA A 162 -12.72 25.74 -34.19
N LEU A 163 -11.93 26.74 -33.83
CA LEU A 163 -12.24 28.15 -34.07
C LEU A 163 -10.98 28.86 -34.58
N GLU A 164 -10.84 28.87 -35.90
CA GLU A 164 -10.23 29.98 -36.62
C GLU A 164 -11.10 31.23 -36.41
N GLY A 165 -10.47 32.34 -36.03
CA GLY A 165 -11.16 33.60 -35.82
C GLY A 165 -10.21 34.77 -36.02
N LYS A 166 -10.08 35.19 -37.28
CA LYS A 166 -9.47 36.45 -37.71
C LYS A 166 -10.09 37.62 -36.95
N SER A 167 -9.26 38.58 -36.55
CA SER A 167 -9.71 39.93 -36.18
C SER A 167 -8.71 40.94 -36.74
N GLU A 168 -9.01 41.42 -37.94
CA GLU A 168 -8.72 42.79 -38.33
C GLU A 168 -9.41 43.74 -37.34
N VAL A 169 -8.81 44.90 -37.06
CA VAL A 169 -9.49 46.20 -37.14
C VAL A 169 -8.55 47.36 -36.73
N LYS A 170 -8.48 48.32 -37.66
CA LYS A 170 -8.28 49.78 -37.55
C LYS A 170 -6.94 50.36 -37.09
N THR A 171 -6.19 50.71 -38.13
CA THR A 171 -5.57 52.01 -38.41
C THR A 171 -6.26 53.20 -37.71
N VAL A 172 -5.49 53.97 -36.93
CA VAL A 172 -5.72 55.40 -36.71
C VAL A 172 -4.38 56.10 -36.90
N GLU A 173 -4.30 56.90 -37.95
CA GLU A 173 -3.19 57.80 -38.23
C GLU A 173 -3.16 58.93 -37.19
N LYS A 174 -1.99 59.17 -36.60
CA LYS A 174 -1.67 60.48 -36.04
C LYS A 174 -0.21 60.83 -36.34
N LYS A 175 -0.08 61.65 -37.39
CA LYS A 175 1.09 62.43 -37.77
C LYS A 175 1.43 63.40 -36.63
N VAL A 176 2.72 63.53 -36.26
CA VAL A 176 3.41 64.79 -35.90
C VAL A 176 4.86 64.52 -35.45
N THR A 177 5.77 65.18 -36.17
CA THR A 177 7.15 65.63 -35.86
C THR A 177 8.27 64.63 -35.50
N ALA A 178 9.25 64.55 -36.40
CA ALA A 178 10.65 64.26 -36.08
C ALA A 178 11.25 65.42 -35.23
N PRO A 179 12.20 65.14 -34.32
CA PRO A 179 13.59 65.19 -34.75
C PRO A 179 14.55 64.19 -34.07
N LYS A 180 15.71 64.03 -34.73
CA LYS A 180 17.03 63.66 -34.20
C LYS A 180 17.32 62.17 -33.98
N VAL A 181 18.01 61.65 -35.01
CA VAL A 181 18.81 60.42 -35.06
C VAL A 181 19.60 60.23 -33.77
N THR A 182 19.16 59.26 -32.98
CA THR A 182 20.01 58.54 -32.02
C THR A 182 20.00 57.10 -32.49
N SER A 183 21.17 56.56 -32.80
CA SER A 183 21.37 55.19 -33.27
C SER A 183 20.68 54.19 -32.34
N VAL A 184 19.55 53.64 -32.79
CA VAL A 184 18.84 52.54 -32.13
C VAL A 184 19.67 51.29 -32.34
N THR A 185 20.45 50.93 -31.32
CA THR A 185 21.02 49.60 -31.17
C THR A 185 19.86 48.61 -31.14
N THR A 186 19.67 47.88 -32.24
CA THR A 186 18.74 46.75 -32.31
C THR A 186 18.93 45.84 -31.10
N PRO A 187 17.88 45.52 -30.32
CA PRO A 187 17.99 44.57 -29.23
C PRO A 187 18.43 43.23 -29.82
N LYS A 188 19.65 42.83 -29.45
CA LYS A 188 20.26 41.54 -29.80
C LYS A 188 19.26 40.47 -29.35
N LYS A 189 18.58 39.79 -30.29
CA LYS A 189 17.79 38.58 -29.98
C LYS A 189 18.66 37.71 -29.06
N PRO A 190 18.18 37.32 -27.86
CA PRO A 190 18.96 36.48 -26.99
C PRO A 190 19.34 35.23 -27.78
N LYS A 191 20.65 34.98 -27.94
CA LYS A 191 21.15 33.73 -28.50
C LYS A 191 20.62 32.63 -27.60
N VAL A 192 19.56 31.94 -28.03
CA VAL A 192 19.04 30.76 -27.35
C VAL A 192 20.18 29.77 -27.30
N ARG A 193 20.79 29.60 -26.13
CA ARG A 193 21.86 28.62 -25.93
C ARG A 193 21.31 27.26 -26.35
N PRO A 194 21.98 26.53 -27.26
CA PRO A 194 21.54 25.19 -27.62
C PRO A 194 21.52 24.31 -26.37
N LEU A 195 20.50 23.46 -26.27
CA LEU A 195 20.36 22.53 -25.16
C LEU A 195 21.41 21.42 -25.27
N PRO A 196 21.94 20.91 -24.14
CA PRO A 196 22.76 19.72 -24.17
C PRO A 196 21.94 18.53 -24.70
N PRO A 197 22.59 17.57 -25.38
CA PRO A 197 21.91 16.36 -25.84
C PRO A 197 21.19 15.65 -24.69
N GLY A 198 19.94 15.24 -24.93
CA GLY A 198 19.14 14.50 -23.95
C GLY A 198 18.36 15.35 -22.94
N VAL A 199 18.61 16.66 -22.83
CA VAL A 199 17.82 17.55 -21.95
C VAL A 199 16.79 18.33 -22.75
N THR A 200 15.51 18.24 -22.37
CA THR A 200 14.42 18.97 -23.05
C THR A 200 13.98 20.21 -22.29
N LEU A 201 13.33 21.15 -22.99
CA LEU A 201 12.76 22.36 -22.36
C LEU A 201 11.69 22.03 -21.33
N GLU A 202 10.96 20.92 -21.51
CA GLU A 202 9.94 20.47 -20.56
C GLU A 202 10.57 20.00 -19.26
N GLU A 203 11.76 19.40 -19.32
CA GLU A 203 12.47 18.97 -18.11
C GLU A 203 13.01 20.15 -17.33
N ILE A 204 13.40 21.22 -18.02
CA ILE A 204 13.82 22.45 -17.34
C ILE A 204 12.63 23.13 -16.66
N LYS A 205 11.43 23.05 -17.24
CA LYS A 205 10.19 23.58 -16.65
C LYS A 205 9.75 22.77 -15.43
N ASP A 206 9.75 21.44 -15.52
CA ASP A 206 9.45 20.54 -14.40
C ASP A 206 10.58 19.51 -14.21
N PRO A 207 11.66 19.88 -13.49
CA PRO A 207 12.80 18.99 -13.27
C PRO A 207 12.53 17.92 -12.20
N ASN A 208 11.48 18.11 -11.41
CA ASN A 208 11.06 17.23 -10.33
C ASN A 208 9.87 16.35 -10.73
N CYS A 209 9.69 16.09 -12.02
CA CYS A 209 8.66 15.20 -12.53
C CYS A 209 8.90 13.76 -12.02
N ILE A 210 7.95 13.22 -11.25
CA ILE A 210 8.06 11.90 -10.61
C ILE A 210 8.24 10.77 -11.63
N LEU A 211 7.61 10.90 -12.81
CA LEU A 211 7.63 9.88 -13.87
C LEU A 211 9.04 9.62 -14.43
N ARG A 212 9.97 10.55 -14.22
CA ARG A 212 11.38 10.42 -14.63
C ARG A 212 12.27 9.78 -13.58
N TYR A 213 11.77 9.49 -12.39
CA TYR A 213 12.57 8.86 -11.35
C TYR A 213 12.90 7.41 -11.77
N ARG A 214 14.18 7.04 -11.61
CA ARG A 214 14.72 5.70 -11.91
C ARG A 214 15.56 5.14 -10.78
N SER A 215 15.43 5.70 -9.58
CA SER A 215 16.13 5.29 -8.37
C SER A 215 15.13 4.87 -7.31
N PHE A 216 15.38 3.72 -6.68
CA PHE A 216 14.55 3.20 -5.62
C PHE A 216 14.64 4.08 -4.37
N ASP A 217 15.86 4.38 -3.89
CA ASP A 217 16.08 5.21 -2.70
C ASP A 217 15.48 6.62 -2.90
N ALA A 218 15.58 7.19 -4.11
CA ALA A 218 14.99 8.49 -4.42
C ALA A 218 13.46 8.48 -4.41
N LEU A 219 12.83 7.41 -4.90
CA LEU A 219 11.38 7.24 -4.84
C LEU A 219 10.90 7.08 -3.39
N GLU A 220 11.63 6.33 -2.55
CA GLU A 220 11.30 6.21 -1.12
C GLU A 220 11.38 7.53 -0.39
N ALA A 221 12.46 8.28 -0.60
CA ALA A 221 12.64 9.61 0.00
C ALA A 221 11.53 10.58 -0.42
N GLU A 222 11.13 10.56 -1.70
CA GLU A 222 10.05 11.40 -2.21
C GLU A 222 8.69 11.01 -1.61
N MET A 223 8.39 9.73 -1.46
CA MET A 223 7.18 9.27 -0.76
C MET A 223 7.16 9.70 0.71
N GLU A 224 8.28 9.62 1.41
CA GLU A 224 8.39 10.10 2.80
C GLU A 224 8.13 11.61 2.88
N LEU A 225 8.70 12.37 1.96
CA LEU A 225 8.49 13.82 1.85
C LEU A 225 7.03 14.17 1.53
N ILE A 226 6.38 13.42 0.63
CA ILE A 226 4.96 13.60 0.32
C ILE A 226 4.10 13.26 1.55
N ASN A 227 4.41 12.19 2.29
CA ASN A 227 3.69 11.83 3.51
C ASN A 227 3.80 12.95 4.57
N LYS A 228 5.00 13.53 4.75
CA LYS A 228 5.21 14.70 5.62
C LYS A 228 4.36 15.90 5.17
N LYS A 229 4.34 16.20 3.87
CA LYS A 229 3.51 17.28 3.29
C LYS A 229 2.01 17.02 3.48
N LEU A 230 1.55 15.77 3.32
CA LEU A 230 0.15 15.40 3.54
C LEU A 230 -0.29 15.64 4.98
N ILE A 231 0.56 15.31 5.97
CA ILE A 231 0.27 15.59 7.38
C ILE A 231 0.11 17.10 7.61
N ILE A 232 1.00 17.91 7.05
CA ILE A 232 0.95 19.39 7.15
C ILE A 232 -0.32 19.93 6.47
N CYS A 233 -0.63 19.48 5.25
CA CYS A 233 -1.82 19.90 4.52
C CYS A 233 -3.10 19.52 5.26
N LYS A 234 -3.18 18.32 5.86
CA LYS A 234 -4.31 17.89 6.68
C LYS A 234 -4.49 18.81 7.90
N LYS A 235 -3.40 19.14 8.60
CA LYS A 235 -3.43 20.10 9.73
C LYS A 235 -3.90 21.49 9.30
N GLN A 236 -3.50 21.93 8.10
CA GLN A 236 -3.82 23.25 7.56
C GLN A 236 -5.12 23.27 6.72
N ARG A 237 -5.87 22.16 6.64
CA ARG A 237 -7.06 22.00 5.78
C ARG A 237 -6.84 22.40 4.31
N LYS A 238 -5.63 22.18 3.80
CA LYS A 238 -5.26 22.44 2.40
C LYS A 238 -5.65 21.25 1.51
N PRO A 239 -5.92 21.49 0.22
CA PRO A 239 -6.21 20.42 -0.73
C PRO A 239 -5.05 19.43 -0.83
N THR A 240 -5.37 18.12 -0.81
CA THR A 240 -4.38 17.03 -0.80
C THR A 240 -4.37 16.20 -2.09
N LYS A 241 -5.32 16.41 -3.01
CA LYS A 241 -5.49 15.60 -4.22
C LYS A 241 -4.21 15.46 -5.04
N ALA A 242 -3.53 16.57 -5.34
CA ALA A 242 -2.29 16.55 -6.11
C ALA A 242 -1.16 15.77 -5.44
N LEU A 243 -1.04 15.87 -4.11
CA LEU A 243 -0.04 15.11 -3.33
C LEU A 243 -0.38 13.62 -3.30
N LEU A 244 -1.65 13.25 -3.21
CA LEU A 244 -2.09 11.86 -3.27
C LEU A 244 -1.82 11.25 -4.66
N THR A 245 -2.13 11.97 -5.73
CA THR A 245 -1.80 11.53 -7.10
C THR A 245 -0.30 11.34 -7.28
N ARG A 246 0.50 12.30 -6.82
CA ARG A 246 1.98 12.20 -6.90
C ARG A 246 2.51 11.03 -6.08
N LYS A 247 1.94 10.76 -4.90
CA LYS A 247 2.28 9.59 -4.08
C LYS A 247 1.97 8.29 -4.82
N GLN A 248 0.77 8.17 -5.39
CA GLN A 248 0.37 6.98 -6.14
C GLN A 248 1.28 6.74 -7.36
N GLN A 249 1.68 7.80 -8.07
CA GLN A 249 2.64 7.70 -9.16
C GLN A 249 4.00 7.19 -8.68
N ALA A 250 4.49 7.67 -7.53
CA ALA A 250 5.74 7.19 -6.94
C ALA A 250 5.66 5.70 -6.53
N GLU A 251 4.54 5.28 -5.93
CA GLU A 251 4.27 3.88 -5.55
C GLU A 251 4.26 2.97 -6.79
N ILE A 252 3.54 3.35 -7.85
CA ILE A 252 3.48 2.57 -9.10
C ILE A 252 4.86 2.41 -9.73
N LEU A 253 5.67 3.48 -9.77
CA LEU A 253 7.02 3.42 -10.33
C LEU A 253 7.92 2.51 -9.52
N LYS A 254 7.86 2.61 -8.19
CA LYS A 254 8.61 1.75 -7.28
C LYS A 254 8.22 0.28 -7.48
N ASP A 255 6.92 -0.02 -7.47
CA ASP A 255 6.41 -1.38 -7.66
C ASP A 255 6.78 -1.93 -9.05
N SER A 256 6.76 -1.10 -10.09
CA SER A 256 7.20 -1.48 -11.43
C SER A 256 8.69 -1.83 -11.47
N MET A 257 9.55 -1.09 -10.76
CA MET A 257 10.98 -1.40 -10.68
C MET A 257 11.21 -2.74 -9.96
N ILE A 258 10.51 -2.98 -8.85
CA ILE A 258 10.56 -4.26 -8.14
C ILE A 258 10.11 -5.40 -9.05
N MET A 259 8.98 -5.23 -9.76
CA MET A 259 8.45 -6.25 -10.66
C MET A 259 9.40 -6.57 -11.81
N ASN A 260 10.04 -5.57 -12.42
CA ASN A 260 11.01 -5.78 -13.49
C ASN A 260 12.23 -6.60 -13.02
N VAL A 261 12.67 -6.39 -11.78
CA VAL A 261 13.73 -7.20 -11.16
C VAL A 261 13.25 -8.63 -10.92
N GLN A 262 12.06 -8.80 -10.34
CA GLN A 262 11.48 -10.11 -10.03
C GLN A 262 11.25 -10.97 -11.27
N GLU A 263 10.78 -10.37 -12.35
CA GLU A 263 10.54 -11.06 -13.62
C GLU A 263 11.84 -11.33 -14.41
N GLY A 264 13.00 -10.92 -13.89
CA GLY A 264 14.28 -11.05 -14.57
C GLY A 264 14.41 -10.17 -15.82
N LYS A 265 13.50 -9.20 -16.00
CA LYS A 265 13.52 -8.23 -17.11
C LYS A 265 14.62 -7.19 -16.95
N MET A 266 15.11 -6.99 -15.73
CA MET A 266 16.21 -6.10 -15.40
C MET A 266 17.18 -6.81 -14.47
N SER A 267 18.42 -7.00 -14.91
CA SER A 267 19.49 -7.52 -14.05
C SER A 267 20.01 -6.42 -13.11
N PHE A 268 20.84 -6.82 -12.14
CA PHE A 268 21.46 -5.84 -11.24
C PHE A 268 22.41 -4.91 -11.98
N GLY A 269 23.20 -5.46 -12.92
CA GLY A 269 24.05 -4.66 -13.80
C GLY A 269 23.26 -3.62 -14.58
N ASP A 270 22.16 -4.04 -15.20
CA ASP A 270 21.28 -3.12 -15.96
C ASP A 270 20.71 -2.02 -15.08
N TYR A 271 20.36 -2.35 -13.82
CA TYR A 271 19.89 -1.36 -12.87
C TYR A 271 20.96 -0.32 -12.52
N LEU A 272 22.20 -0.77 -12.25
CA LEU A 272 23.30 0.14 -11.96
C LEU A 272 23.64 1.04 -13.14
N ASP A 273 23.58 0.51 -14.35
CA ASP A 273 23.84 1.29 -15.56
C ASP A 273 22.72 2.30 -15.83
N LEU A 274 21.45 1.91 -15.63
CA LEU A 274 20.32 2.85 -15.65
C LEU A 274 20.49 3.96 -14.61
N LEU A 275 20.94 3.63 -13.41
CA LEU A 275 21.17 4.60 -12.32
C LEU A 275 22.30 5.58 -12.68
N LYS A 276 23.41 5.11 -13.25
CA LYS A 276 24.50 5.97 -13.75
C LYS A 276 24.01 6.93 -14.83
N ILE A 277 23.31 6.42 -15.85
CA ILE A 277 22.75 7.22 -16.94
C ILE A 277 21.83 8.31 -16.39
N THR A 278 20.98 7.95 -15.42
CA THR A 278 20.04 8.89 -14.78
C THR A 278 20.78 9.95 -13.96
N ILE A 279 21.83 9.57 -13.22
CA ILE A 279 22.67 10.53 -12.47
C ILE A 279 23.34 11.52 -13.41
N ASP A 280 23.87 11.05 -14.54
CA ASP A 280 24.53 11.91 -15.53
C ASP A 280 23.53 12.88 -16.18
N HIS A 281 22.35 12.38 -16.57
CA HIS A 281 21.26 13.20 -17.11
C HIS A 281 20.78 14.26 -16.11
N ASP A 282 20.50 13.87 -14.87
CA ASP A 282 20.06 14.81 -13.82
C ASP A 282 21.14 15.84 -13.48
N THR A 283 22.41 15.47 -13.58
CA THR A 283 23.54 16.40 -13.40
C THR A 283 23.56 17.46 -14.52
N LEU A 284 23.26 17.08 -15.76
CA LEU A 284 23.10 18.03 -16.87
C LEU A 284 21.86 18.90 -16.68
N LEU A 285 20.74 18.30 -16.29
CA LEU A 285 19.50 19.01 -16.02
C LEU A 285 19.66 20.07 -14.92
N ALA A 286 20.37 19.74 -13.82
CA ALA A 286 20.64 20.67 -12.74
C ALA A 286 21.39 21.92 -13.22
N LYS A 287 22.43 21.73 -14.07
CA LYS A 287 23.16 22.84 -14.68
C LYS A 287 22.28 23.70 -15.58
N GLU A 288 21.39 23.08 -16.36
CA GLU A 288 20.49 23.85 -17.23
C GLU A 288 19.39 24.58 -16.46
N VAL A 289 18.87 24.02 -15.37
CA VAL A 289 17.93 24.68 -14.46
C VAL A 289 18.60 25.90 -13.81
N GLU A 290 19.82 25.74 -13.30
CA GLU A 290 20.60 26.83 -12.71
C GLU A 290 20.81 27.98 -13.73
N VAL A 291 21.26 27.65 -14.94
CA VAL A 291 21.58 28.65 -15.97
C VAL A 291 20.32 29.35 -16.51
N ARG A 292 19.22 28.62 -16.72
CA ARG A 292 18.03 29.16 -17.42
C ARG A 292 16.96 29.72 -16.50
N ARG A 293 16.82 29.20 -15.29
CA ARG A 293 15.79 29.65 -14.33
C ARG A 293 16.36 30.49 -13.20
N GLY A 294 17.67 30.43 -12.95
CA GLY A 294 18.32 31.22 -11.90
C GLY A 294 17.58 31.12 -10.57
N ASP A 295 17.24 32.27 -9.98
CA ASP A 295 16.55 32.34 -8.68
C ASP A 295 15.14 31.71 -8.69
N GLU A 296 14.40 31.80 -9.80
CA GLU A 296 13.07 31.17 -9.93
C GLU A 296 13.14 29.64 -9.94
N GLY A 297 14.31 29.08 -10.25
CA GLY A 297 14.59 27.65 -10.25
C GLY A 297 15.20 27.12 -8.96
N LYS A 298 15.50 27.97 -7.97
CA LYS A 298 16.33 27.60 -6.80
C LYS A 298 15.74 26.46 -5.96
N ALA A 299 14.44 26.47 -5.71
CA ALA A 299 13.76 25.41 -4.97
C ALA A 299 13.79 24.08 -5.73
N ASP A 300 13.55 24.14 -7.05
CA ASP A 300 13.58 22.99 -7.93
C ASP A 300 14.99 22.40 -8.06
N LEU A 301 16.00 23.26 -8.19
CA LEU A 301 17.41 22.89 -8.19
C LEU A 301 17.81 22.22 -6.87
N THR A 302 17.38 22.77 -5.74
CA THR A 302 17.67 22.18 -4.42
C THR A 302 17.09 20.78 -4.29
N ALA A 303 15.85 20.57 -4.73
CA ALA A 303 15.21 19.25 -4.74
C ALA A 303 15.93 18.28 -5.69
N LEU A 304 16.33 18.73 -6.87
CA LEU A 304 17.07 17.94 -7.85
C LEU A 304 18.47 17.53 -7.34
N LEU A 305 19.19 18.44 -6.68
CA LEU A 305 20.49 18.14 -6.07
C LEU A 305 20.36 17.14 -4.91
N ALA A 306 19.31 17.25 -4.09
CA ALA A 306 19.03 16.29 -3.04
C ALA A 306 18.73 14.89 -3.63
N ARG A 307 17.96 14.82 -4.73
CA ARG A 307 17.72 13.58 -5.48
C ARG A 307 19.03 12.97 -5.98
N LEU A 308 19.88 13.77 -6.63
CA LEU A 308 21.20 13.34 -7.11
C LEU A 308 22.09 12.77 -6.00
N GLU A 309 22.08 13.39 -4.81
CA GLU A 309 22.84 12.90 -3.68
C GLU A 309 22.36 11.51 -3.21
N ILE A 310 21.04 11.31 -3.17
CA ILE A 310 20.43 10.02 -2.83
C ILE A 310 20.82 8.96 -3.86
N MET A 311 20.68 9.26 -5.16
CA MET A 311 21.04 8.32 -6.23
C MET A 311 22.53 7.95 -6.21
N ARG A 312 23.42 8.90 -5.95
CA ARG A 312 24.86 8.63 -5.80
C ARG A 312 25.17 7.77 -4.59
N LYS A 313 24.47 7.99 -3.47
CA LYS A 313 24.58 7.14 -2.27
C LYS A 313 24.10 5.73 -2.56
N GLU A 314 22.97 5.58 -3.25
CA GLU A 314 22.45 4.29 -3.68
C GLU A 314 23.45 3.54 -4.56
N LEU A 315 23.98 4.20 -5.61
CA LEU A 315 24.98 3.62 -6.51
C LEU A 315 26.24 3.18 -5.75
N LYS A 316 26.71 4.01 -4.81
CA LYS A 316 27.89 3.70 -4.00
C LYS A 316 27.66 2.51 -3.07
N LYS A 317 26.54 2.48 -2.33
CA LYS A 317 26.14 1.32 -1.52
C LYS A 317 26.09 0.06 -2.38
N ALA A 318 25.63 0.21 -3.62
CA ALA A 318 25.47 -0.90 -4.53
C ALA A 318 26.77 -1.52 -5.03
N GLN A 319 27.78 -0.67 -5.23
CA GLN A 319 29.14 -1.10 -5.54
C GLN A 319 29.84 -1.72 -4.32
N GLU A 320 29.59 -1.19 -3.13
CA GLU A 320 30.20 -1.68 -1.88
C GLU A 320 29.62 -3.01 -1.40
N SER A 321 28.32 -3.26 -1.65
CA SER A 321 27.67 -4.52 -1.28
C SER A 321 27.78 -5.61 -2.35
N GLY A 322 28.68 -5.45 -3.33
CA GLY A 322 28.95 -6.47 -4.33
C GLY A 322 29.40 -7.77 -3.66
N GLU A 323 28.46 -8.71 -3.50
CA GLU A 323 28.79 -10.13 -3.39
C GLU A 323 29.60 -10.51 -4.65
N PRO A 324 30.77 -11.16 -4.51
CA PRO A 324 31.51 -11.66 -5.66
C PRO A 324 30.61 -12.61 -6.47
N GLU A 325 30.64 -12.45 -7.80
CA GLU A 325 29.92 -13.28 -8.78
C GLU A 325 30.08 -14.79 -8.55
#